data_AF-A0A8S4GKD3-F1
#
_entry.id   AF-A0A8S4GKD3-F1
#
_cell.length_a   1.000
_cell.length_b   1.000
_cell.length_c   1.000
_cell.angle_alpha   90.00
_cell.angle_beta   90.00
_cell.angle_gamma   90.00
#
_symmetry.space_group_name_H-M   'P 1'
#
loop_
_entity.id
_entity.type
_entity.pdbx_description
1 polymer ?
#
loop_
_entity_poly.entity_id
_entity_poly.type
_entity_poly.pdbx_seq_one_letter_code
_entity_poly.pdbx_strand_id
1 'polypeptide(L)'
;MLFNYLHCPGYVARSGTENIPLVGPVSRYQGCLYVQREAKREDASTHGGTAPQREPSGGVAMQLRDHLLSLDDKRRRGEWYAPFLLFPEGTTTNGRGLIQFKRGPFIAGLPARPYFIQYHKCLVSPAWETIGIKEHMWYMLAGLFHSATVTELPTYYPSEAERKDASLYAENFRQHMAKMAGVPTFDASLKDKRDYQEALRGLQARRGASAHSHVKSQ
;
A
#
# COMPACT_ATOMS: atom_id res chain seq x y z
N MET A 1 -9.78 21.41 -18.37
CA MET A 1 -8.98 20.17 -18.20
C MET A 1 -7.71 20.33 -17.35
N LEU A 2 -7.17 21.55 -17.11
CA LEU A 2 -5.99 21.73 -16.24
C LEU A 2 -6.25 21.66 -14.72
N PHE A 3 -7.50 21.85 -14.26
CA PHE A 3 -7.84 21.84 -12.83
C PHE A 3 -7.70 20.48 -12.13
N ASN A 4 -7.62 19.37 -12.88
CA ASN A 4 -7.43 18.03 -12.31
C ASN A 4 -6.00 17.77 -11.83
N TYR A 5 -4.99 18.53 -12.31
CA TYR A 5 -3.59 18.33 -11.94
C TYR A 5 -3.18 19.04 -10.63
N LEU A 6 -4.02 19.94 -10.11
CA LEU A 6 -3.75 20.70 -8.89
C LEU A 6 -4.21 19.98 -7.61
N HIS A 7 -4.98 18.90 -7.73
CA HIS A 7 -5.49 18.15 -6.58
C HIS A 7 -4.68 16.88 -6.35
N CYS A 8 -4.10 16.77 -5.16
CA CYS A 8 -3.49 15.53 -4.70
C CYS A 8 -4.55 14.43 -4.58
N PRO A 9 -4.27 13.22 -5.08
CA PRO A 9 -5.22 12.12 -5.03
C PRO A 9 -5.46 11.66 -3.58
N GLY A 10 -6.67 11.19 -3.32
CA GLY A 10 -6.97 10.46 -2.09
C GLY A 10 -6.27 9.11 -2.09
N TYR A 11 -5.97 8.56 -0.92
CA TYR A 11 -5.36 7.24 -0.77
C TYR A 11 -5.90 6.52 0.47
N VAL A 12 -5.55 5.24 0.62
CA VAL A 12 -5.91 4.47 1.81
C VAL A 12 -4.93 4.77 2.95
N ALA A 13 -5.44 5.28 4.07
CA ALA A 13 -4.67 5.64 5.25
C ALA A 13 -5.09 4.81 6.47
N ARG A 14 -4.18 4.68 7.45
CA ARG A 14 -4.54 4.11 8.76
C ARG A 14 -5.36 5.14 9.53
N SER A 15 -6.39 4.72 10.25
CA SER A 15 -7.23 5.63 11.06
C SER A 15 -6.43 6.56 12.00
N GLY A 16 -5.35 6.05 12.61
CA GLY A 16 -4.49 6.87 13.48
C GLY A 16 -3.78 8.03 12.77
N THR A 17 -3.63 8.00 11.44
CA THR A 17 -3.02 9.08 10.65
C THR A 17 -3.91 10.32 10.57
N GLU A 18 -5.22 10.16 10.77
CA GLU A 18 -6.21 11.23 10.67
C GLU A 18 -6.00 12.36 11.68
N ASN A 19 -5.43 12.05 12.85
CA ASN A 19 -5.27 12.98 13.96
C ASN A 19 -3.85 13.55 14.08
N ILE A 20 -2.96 13.23 13.13
CA ILE A 20 -1.60 13.77 13.13
C ILE A 20 -1.65 15.26 12.76
N PRO A 21 -1.05 16.17 13.55
CA PRO A 21 -0.96 17.58 13.20
C PRO A 21 -0.36 17.79 11.81
N LEU A 22 -0.87 18.75 11.05
CA LEU A 22 -0.54 19.04 9.64
C LEU A 22 -0.96 17.95 8.63
N VAL A 23 -0.71 16.67 8.90
CA VAL A 23 -1.02 15.55 8.00
C VAL A 23 -2.53 15.30 7.93
N GLY A 24 -3.20 15.24 9.08
CA GLY A 24 -4.62 14.91 9.20
C GLY A 24 -5.56 15.84 8.41
N PRO A 25 -5.44 17.17 8.57
CA PRO A 25 -6.23 18.12 7.79
C PRO A 25 -6.02 17.97 6.27
N VAL A 26 -4.77 17.75 5.84
CA VAL A 26 -4.43 17.58 4.42
C VAL A 26 -5.00 16.28 3.88
N SER A 27 -4.85 15.17 4.60
CA SER A 27 -5.37 13.87 4.15
C SER A 27 -6.90 13.82 4.12
N ARG A 28 -7.60 14.56 4.99
CA ARG A 28 -9.05 14.77 4.89
C ARG A 28 -9.44 15.56 3.64
N TYR A 29 -8.73 16.66 3.36
CA TYR A 29 -8.97 17.47 2.16
C TYR A 29 -8.75 16.68 0.85
N GLN A 30 -7.77 15.77 0.84
CA GLN A 30 -7.49 14.87 -0.29
C GLN A 30 -8.55 13.78 -0.49
N GLY A 31 -9.48 13.59 0.46
CA GLY A 31 -10.47 12.51 0.40
C GLY A 31 -9.88 11.13 0.68
N CYS A 32 -8.91 11.04 1.59
CA CYS A 32 -8.32 9.75 1.97
C CYS A 32 -9.34 8.84 2.67
N LEU A 33 -9.30 7.55 2.34
CA LEU A 33 -10.10 6.52 3.00
C LEU A 33 -9.35 6.03 4.25
N TYR A 34 -9.88 6.30 5.43
CA TYR A 34 -9.31 5.83 6.68
C TYR A 34 -9.83 4.45 7.04
N VAL A 35 -8.89 3.54 7.28
CA VAL A 35 -9.19 2.14 7.53
C VAL A 35 -8.61 1.72 8.88
N GLN A 36 -9.43 1.03 9.66
CA GLN A 36 -8.97 0.24 10.80
C GLN A 36 -8.66 -1.18 10.32
N ARG A 37 -7.41 -1.61 10.47
CA ARG A 37 -7.13 -3.05 10.46
C ARG A 37 -7.57 -3.54 11.82
N GLU A 38 -8.69 -4.26 11.87
CA GLU A 38 -9.08 -4.98 13.07
C GLU A 38 -7.86 -5.78 13.53
N ALA A 39 -7.40 -5.48 14.75
CA ALA A 39 -6.52 -6.41 15.43
C ALA A 39 -7.32 -7.70 15.53
N LYS A 40 -6.77 -8.79 15.02
CA LYS A 40 -7.29 -10.13 15.21
C LYS A 40 -7.61 -10.26 16.71
N ARG A 41 -8.89 -10.19 17.09
CA ARG A 41 -9.34 -10.49 18.44
C ARG A 41 -9.13 -11.98 18.60
N GLU A 42 -7.95 -12.36 19.09
CA GLU A 42 -7.79 -13.58 19.85
C GLU A 42 -8.58 -13.32 21.14
N ASP A 43 -9.77 -13.94 21.21
CA ASP A 43 -10.55 -14.31 22.39
C ASP A 43 -12.05 -14.31 22.07
N ALA A 44 -12.53 -15.44 21.55
CA ALA A 44 -13.94 -15.82 21.60
C ALA A 44 -14.06 -17.35 21.50
N SER A 45 -13.50 -18.05 22.49
CA SER A 45 -14.01 -19.37 22.82
C SER A 45 -15.32 -19.20 23.61
N THR A 46 -16.33 -19.96 23.18
CA THR A 46 -17.49 -20.41 23.97
C THR A 46 -18.66 -19.41 24.07
N HIS A 47 -19.63 -19.52 23.17
CA HIS A 47 -20.92 -20.18 23.46
C HIS A 47 -21.80 -20.22 22.21
N GLY A 48 -22.37 -21.40 21.94
CA GLY A 48 -23.25 -21.66 20.81
C GLY A 48 -24.60 -20.95 20.92
N GLY A 49 -25.17 -20.62 19.76
CA GLY A 49 -26.51 -20.09 19.60
C GLY A 49 -26.77 -19.72 18.15
N THR A 50 -27.64 -20.48 17.49
CA THR A 50 -28.09 -20.27 16.11
C THR A 50 -28.90 -18.98 16.00
N ALA A 51 -28.40 -17.97 15.28
CA ALA A 51 -29.11 -16.74 14.89
C ALA A 51 -28.41 -16.11 13.66
N PRO A 52 -29.08 -15.20 12.93
CA PRO A 52 -29.26 -15.21 11.47
C PRO A 52 -27.99 -14.88 10.68
N GLN A 53 -27.99 -15.25 9.38
CA GLN A 53 -27.06 -14.75 8.38
C GLN A 53 -27.09 -13.22 8.33
N ARG A 54 -26.27 -12.57 9.17
CA ARG A 54 -25.89 -11.17 9.04
C ARG A 54 -24.66 -11.14 8.15
N GLU A 55 -24.77 -10.45 7.02
CA GLU A 55 -23.65 -10.17 6.12
C GLU A 55 -22.43 -9.66 6.91
N PRO A 56 -21.22 -10.12 6.57
CA PRO A 56 -20.03 -9.79 7.34
C PRO A 56 -19.82 -8.28 7.27
N SER A 57 -19.83 -7.64 8.44
CA SER A 57 -19.44 -6.26 8.65
C SER A 57 -18.15 -6.00 7.85
N GLY A 58 -18.29 -5.24 6.76
CA GLY A 58 -17.39 -5.31 5.63
C GLY A 58 -15.96 -4.94 6.01
N GLY A 59 -15.04 -5.92 5.96
CA GLY A 59 -13.62 -5.68 6.16
C GLY A 59 -13.08 -4.62 5.21
N VAL A 60 -11.86 -4.14 5.48
CA VAL A 60 -11.13 -3.10 4.72
C VAL A 60 -11.34 -3.12 3.20
N ALA A 61 -11.36 -4.32 2.60
CA ALA A 61 -11.52 -4.48 1.16
C ALA A 61 -12.92 -4.08 0.65
N MET A 62 -13.98 -4.32 1.42
CA MET A 62 -15.34 -3.92 1.07
C MET A 62 -15.52 -2.40 1.19
N GLN A 63 -15.00 -1.79 2.25
CA GLN A 63 -15.00 -0.33 2.37
C GLN A 63 -14.29 0.35 1.19
N LEU A 64 -13.15 -0.20 0.78
CA LEU A 64 -12.44 0.27 -0.40
C LEU A 64 -13.27 0.06 -1.68
N ARG A 65 -13.90 -1.10 -1.85
CA ARG A 65 -14.78 -1.39 -2.98
C ARG A 65 -15.88 -0.35 -3.13
N ASP A 66 -16.63 -0.12 -2.07
CA ASP A 66 -17.78 0.77 -2.07
C ASP A 66 -17.35 2.21 -2.33
N HIS A 67 -16.21 2.62 -1.77
CA HIS A 67 -15.62 3.92 -2.05
C HIS A 67 -15.27 4.07 -3.54
N LEU A 68 -14.57 3.10 -4.14
CA LEU A 68 -14.20 3.13 -5.55
C LEU A 68 -15.42 3.15 -6.48
N LEU A 69 -16.47 2.39 -6.15
CA LEU A 69 -17.73 2.40 -6.90
C LEU A 69 -18.42 3.76 -6.80
N SER A 70 -18.42 4.40 -5.63
CA SER A 70 -18.98 5.74 -5.47
C SER A 70 -18.25 6.80 -6.30
N LEU A 71 -16.93 6.64 -6.48
CA LEU A 71 -16.14 7.52 -7.35
C LEU A 71 -16.43 7.28 -8.83
N ASP A 72 -16.60 6.02 -9.25
CA ASP A 72 -16.99 5.71 -10.64
C ASP A 72 -18.40 6.21 -10.98
N ASP A 73 -19.32 6.16 -10.03
CA ASP A 73 -20.67 6.68 -10.18
C ASP A 73 -20.67 8.21 -10.36
N LYS A 74 -19.90 8.94 -9.54
CA LYS A 74 -19.65 10.39 -9.74
C LYS A 74 -19.05 10.68 -11.11
N ARG A 75 -18.05 9.88 -11.53
CA ARG A 75 -17.42 9.99 -12.86
C ARG A 75 -18.47 9.87 -13.97
N ARG A 76 -19.38 8.90 -13.89
CA ARG A 76 -20.44 8.69 -14.90
C ARG A 76 -21.46 9.81 -14.93
N ARG A 77 -21.78 10.41 -13.78
CA ARG A 77 -22.68 11.56 -13.70
C ARG A 77 -22.03 12.89 -14.14
N GLY A 78 -20.75 12.89 -14.49
CA GLY A 78 -20.00 14.11 -14.80
C GLY A 78 -19.79 15.01 -13.58
N GLU A 79 -19.99 14.46 -12.38
CA GLU A 79 -19.69 15.15 -11.13
C GLU A 79 -18.19 15.19 -10.90
N TRP A 80 -17.74 16.24 -10.22
CA TRP A 80 -16.35 16.33 -9.80
C TRP A 80 -16.04 15.26 -8.74
N TYR A 81 -14.89 14.60 -8.90
CA TYR A 81 -14.34 13.66 -7.93
C TYR A 81 -12.81 13.75 -7.92
N ALA A 82 -12.21 13.52 -6.75
CA ALA A 82 -10.76 13.42 -6.64
C ALA A 82 -10.28 12.06 -7.16
N PRO A 83 -9.18 11.99 -7.94
CA PRO A 83 -8.55 10.72 -8.28
C PRO A 83 -8.14 9.96 -7.02
N PHE A 84 -8.17 8.62 -7.08
CA PHE A 84 -7.83 7.77 -5.95
C PHE A 84 -6.61 6.93 -6.27
N LEU A 85 -5.56 7.05 -5.45
CA LEU A 85 -4.27 6.40 -5.63
C LEU A 85 -4.18 5.14 -4.76
N LEU A 86 -3.80 4.03 -5.39
CA LEU A 86 -3.65 2.73 -4.76
C LEU A 86 -2.27 2.15 -5.02
N PHE A 87 -1.69 1.53 -3.99
CA PHE A 87 -0.43 0.81 -4.07
C PHE A 87 -0.71 -0.69 -3.97
N PRO A 88 -0.88 -1.40 -5.12
CA PRO A 88 -1.30 -2.81 -5.12
C PRO A 88 -0.26 -3.74 -4.48
N GLU A 89 1.00 -3.34 -4.49
CA GLU A 89 2.09 -3.98 -3.76
C GLU A 89 1.85 -3.99 -2.23
N GLY A 90 1.28 -2.89 -1.71
CA GLY A 90 1.07 -2.69 -0.28
C GLY A 90 2.34 -2.52 0.55
N THR A 91 3.49 -2.31 -0.10
CA THR A 91 4.78 -1.90 0.48
C THR A 91 5.62 -1.18 -0.57
N THR A 92 6.79 -0.73 -0.16
CA THR A 92 7.84 -0.20 -1.04
C THR A 92 8.90 -1.28 -1.26
N THR A 93 9.26 -1.53 -2.52
CA THR A 93 10.38 -2.39 -2.91
C THR A 93 11.58 -1.57 -3.36
N ASN A 94 12.68 -2.26 -3.64
CA ASN A 94 13.93 -1.68 -4.15
C ASN A 94 13.86 -1.24 -5.63
N GLY A 95 12.68 -1.26 -6.26
CA GLY A 95 12.47 -0.84 -7.64
C GLY A 95 13.10 -1.73 -8.70
N ARG A 96 13.59 -2.94 -8.35
CA ARG A 96 14.20 -3.87 -9.32
C ARG A 96 13.19 -4.79 -10.01
N GLY A 97 11.96 -4.84 -9.53
CA GLY A 97 10.89 -5.63 -10.11
C GLY A 97 9.62 -5.57 -9.27
N LEU A 98 8.54 -6.15 -9.79
CA LEU A 98 7.23 -6.12 -9.16
C LEU A 98 7.00 -7.41 -8.35
N ILE A 99 6.71 -7.24 -7.07
CA ILE A 99 6.27 -8.34 -6.20
C ILE A 99 4.76 -8.59 -6.37
N GLN A 100 4.23 -9.60 -5.69
CA GLN A 100 2.82 -9.99 -5.82
C GLN A 100 1.85 -8.86 -5.39
N PHE A 101 0.85 -8.59 -6.23
CA PHE A 101 -0.18 -7.60 -5.96
C PHE A 101 -1.28 -8.16 -5.06
N LYS A 102 -1.80 -7.31 -4.17
CA LYS A 102 -2.95 -7.65 -3.33
C LYS A 102 -4.23 -7.57 -4.13
N ARG A 103 -5.19 -8.46 -3.81
CA ARG A 103 -6.54 -8.47 -4.42
C ARG A 103 -7.40 -7.24 -4.09
N GLY A 104 -7.18 -6.60 -2.94
CA GLY A 104 -8.05 -5.54 -2.41
C GLY A 104 -8.30 -4.38 -3.38
N PRO A 105 -7.25 -3.76 -3.96
CA PRO A 105 -7.39 -2.71 -4.97
C PRO A 105 -8.22 -3.07 -6.21
N PHE A 106 -8.30 -4.35 -6.55
CA PHE A 106 -8.93 -4.83 -7.79
C PHE A 106 -10.35 -5.34 -7.59
N ILE A 107 -10.85 -5.37 -6.34
CA ILE A 107 -12.16 -5.94 -5.98
C ILE A 107 -13.36 -5.21 -6.61
N ALA A 108 -13.18 -3.94 -6.98
CA ALA A 108 -14.22 -3.15 -7.63
C ALA A 108 -14.39 -3.49 -9.12
N GLY A 109 -13.42 -4.18 -9.74
CA GLY A 109 -13.46 -4.53 -11.17
C GLY A 109 -13.52 -3.31 -12.09
N LEU A 110 -13.00 -2.17 -11.64
CA LEU A 110 -12.97 -0.92 -12.40
C LEU A 110 -11.69 -0.82 -13.25
N PRO A 111 -11.71 -0.07 -14.37
CA PRO A 111 -10.50 0.25 -15.12
C PRO A 111 -9.49 0.97 -14.24
N ALA A 112 -8.23 0.54 -14.31
CA ALA A 112 -7.15 1.10 -13.52
C ALA A 112 -6.06 1.66 -14.44
N ARG A 113 -5.54 2.84 -14.09
CA ARG A 113 -4.41 3.42 -14.80
C ARG A 113 -3.11 3.13 -14.05
N PRO A 114 -2.13 2.44 -14.67
CA PRO A 114 -0.88 2.14 -14.02
C PRO A 114 0.06 3.35 -14.04
N TYR A 115 0.77 3.54 -12.92
CA TYR A 115 1.84 4.52 -12.79
C TYR A 115 3.07 3.82 -12.21
N PHE A 116 4.23 4.04 -12.83
CA PHE A 116 5.51 3.58 -12.33
C PHE A 116 6.26 4.75 -11.71
N ILE A 117 6.70 4.59 -10.45
CA ILE A 117 7.50 5.59 -9.75
C ILE A 117 8.90 5.04 -9.57
N GLN A 118 9.86 5.63 -10.27
CA GLN A 118 11.27 5.33 -10.13
C GLN A 118 11.94 6.42 -9.31
N TYR A 119 12.28 6.09 -8.06
CA TYR A 119 13.09 6.96 -7.22
C TYR A 119 14.55 6.90 -7.69
N HIS A 120 15.15 8.05 -7.98
CA HIS A 120 16.57 8.10 -8.28
C HIS A 120 17.37 7.96 -6.99
N LYS A 121 18.60 7.48 -7.12
CA LYS A 121 19.48 7.28 -5.96
C LYS A 121 19.78 8.63 -5.31
N CYS A 122 19.30 8.80 -4.09
CA CYS A 122 19.71 9.85 -3.16
C CYS A 122 20.50 9.21 -2.00
N LEU A 123 20.88 10.05 -1.01
CA LEU A 123 21.57 9.64 0.22
C LEU A 123 20.90 8.46 0.93
N VAL A 124 19.57 8.36 0.84
CA VAL A 124 18.81 7.24 1.37
C VAL A 124 17.67 6.89 0.42
N SER A 125 17.38 5.59 0.29
CA SER A 125 16.23 5.12 -0.48
C SER A 125 14.94 5.47 0.26
N PRO A 126 13.92 6.05 -0.40
CA PRO A 126 12.60 6.25 0.21
C PRO A 126 11.91 4.93 0.62
N ALA A 127 12.36 3.80 0.08
CA ALA A 127 11.93 2.49 0.57
C ALA A 127 12.57 2.25 1.95
N TRP A 128 11.74 2.33 3.00
CA TRP A 128 12.19 1.95 4.33
C TRP A 128 12.47 0.44 4.38
N GLU A 129 13.74 0.10 4.57
CA GLU A 129 14.23 -1.29 4.62
C GLU A 129 14.69 -1.69 6.03
N THR A 130 15.99 -1.59 6.31
CA THR A 130 16.64 -2.18 7.49
C THR A 130 17.16 -1.14 8.49
N ILE A 131 17.23 0.14 8.08
CA ILE A 131 17.65 1.25 8.94
C ILE A 131 16.54 1.55 9.96
N GLY A 132 16.91 1.95 11.18
CA GLY A 132 15.95 2.40 12.17
C GLY A 132 15.12 3.59 11.67
N ILE A 133 13.87 3.70 12.11
CA ILE A 133 12.94 4.70 11.57
C ILE A 133 13.42 6.14 11.85
N LYS A 134 14.11 6.37 12.98
CA LYS A 134 14.58 7.70 13.38
C LYS A 134 15.75 8.14 12.50
N GLU A 135 16.70 7.25 12.31
CA GLU A 135 17.88 7.44 11.47
C GLU A 135 17.45 7.61 10.01
N HIS A 136 16.51 6.79 9.54
CA HIS A 136 15.95 6.91 8.21
C HIS A 136 15.26 8.25 7.99
N MET A 137 14.44 8.72 8.94
CA MET A 137 13.82 10.05 8.87
C MET A 137 14.85 11.17 8.90
N TRP A 138 15.91 11.05 9.70
CA TRP A 138 16.99 12.03 9.72
C TRP A 138 17.70 12.13 8.35
N TYR A 139 18.05 10.98 7.75
CA TYR A 139 18.67 10.98 6.42
C TYR A 139 17.74 11.50 5.33
N MET A 140 16.43 11.18 5.41
CA MET A 140 15.42 11.74 4.49
C MET A 140 15.31 13.26 4.65
N LEU A 141 15.40 13.80 5.87
CA LEU A 141 15.35 15.26 6.07
C LEU A 141 16.67 15.95 5.68
N ALA A 142 17.81 15.27 5.86
CA ALA A 142 19.12 15.77 5.44
C ALA A 142 19.28 15.77 3.91
N GLY A 143 18.59 14.87 3.22
CA GLY A 143 18.47 14.89 1.75
C GLY A 143 17.54 16.01 1.29
N LEU A 144 18.05 17.23 1.17
CA LEU A 144 17.25 18.39 0.72
C LEU A 144 16.56 18.19 -0.64
N PHE A 145 17.10 17.31 -1.49
CA PHE A 145 16.55 17.02 -2.81
C PHE A 145 16.34 15.52 -3.00
N HIS A 146 15.10 15.16 -3.31
CA HIS A 146 14.71 13.84 -3.79
C HIS A 146 14.14 13.98 -5.18
N SER A 147 14.60 13.15 -6.12
CA SER A 147 14.07 13.12 -7.48
C SER A 147 13.42 11.78 -7.77
N ALA A 148 12.26 11.81 -8.41
CA ALA A 148 11.54 10.63 -8.86
C ALA A 148 11.02 10.86 -10.28
N THR A 149 11.13 9.84 -11.13
CA THR A 149 10.47 9.81 -12.43
C THR A 149 9.16 9.06 -12.28
N VAL A 150 8.07 9.68 -12.74
CA VAL A 150 6.75 9.03 -12.80
C VAL A 150 6.42 8.76 -14.26
N THR A 151 6.26 7.49 -14.60
CA THR A 151 5.86 7.05 -15.93
C THR A 151 4.40 6.63 -15.91
N GLU A 152 3.56 7.37 -16.63
CA GLU A 152 2.15 7.01 -16.86
C GLU A 152 2.05 5.95 -17.96
N LEU A 153 1.26 4.92 -17.70
CA LEU A 153 0.94 3.87 -18.66
C LEU A 153 -0.52 3.96 -19.13
N PRO A 154 -0.86 3.37 -20.29
CA PRO A 154 -2.23 3.35 -20.78
C PRO A 154 -3.18 2.69 -19.77
N THR A 155 -4.42 3.17 -19.75
CA THR A 155 -5.48 2.61 -18.88
C THR A 155 -5.72 1.14 -19.22
N TYR A 156 -5.67 0.28 -18.22
CA TYR A 156 -6.02 -1.13 -18.34
C TYR A 156 -7.51 -1.34 -18.05
N TYR A 157 -8.19 -2.03 -18.95
CA TYR A 157 -9.61 -2.35 -18.83
C TYR A 157 -9.76 -3.84 -18.51
N PRO A 158 -10.36 -4.21 -17.37
CA PRO A 158 -10.52 -5.60 -17.00
C PRO A 158 -11.56 -6.30 -17.87
N SER A 159 -11.25 -7.54 -18.26
CA SER A 159 -12.16 -8.49 -18.91
C SER A 159 -13.28 -8.94 -17.96
N GLU A 160 -14.32 -9.57 -18.49
CA GLU A 160 -15.42 -10.09 -17.65
C GLU A 160 -14.96 -11.12 -16.61
N ALA A 161 -13.95 -11.92 -16.94
CA ALA A 161 -13.35 -12.89 -16.02
C ALA A 161 -12.63 -12.17 -14.87
N GLU A 162 -11.82 -11.15 -15.17
CA GLU A 162 -11.10 -10.34 -14.18
C GLU A 162 -12.03 -9.52 -13.29
N ARG A 163 -13.18 -9.09 -13.81
CA ARG A 163 -14.21 -8.39 -13.02
C ARG A 163 -14.86 -9.31 -11.98
N LYS A 164 -14.90 -10.62 -12.25
CA LYS A 164 -15.43 -11.64 -11.32
C LYS A 164 -14.36 -12.13 -10.35
N ASP A 165 -13.10 -12.23 -10.78
CA ASP A 165 -11.97 -12.65 -9.95
C ASP A 165 -10.90 -11.54 -9.81
N ALA A 166 -10.92 -10.91 -8.64
CA ALA A 166 -9.97 -9.85 -8.28
C ALA A 166 -8.51 -10.34 -8.19
N SER A 167 -8.28 -11.63 -7.92
CA SER A 167 -6.92 -12.20 -7.86
C SER A 167 -6.36 -12.35 -9.27
N LEU A 168 -7.19 -12.82 -10.21
CA LEU A 168 -6.83 -12.89 -11.63
C LEU A 168 -6.54 -11.49 -12.18
N TYR A 169 -7.39 -10.50 -11.85
CA TYR A 169 -7.16 -9.11 -12.26
C TYR A 169 -5.83 -8.59 -11.71
N ALA A 170 -5.54 -8.80 -10.42
CA ALA A 170 -4.29 -8.34 -9.82
C ALA A 170 -3.06 -8.92 -10.53
N GLU A 171 -3.10 -10.21 -10.88
CA GLU A 171 -1.98 -10.89 -11.52
C GLU A 171 -1.78 -10.45 -12.97
N ASN A 172 -2.84 -10.41 -13.77
CA ASN A 172 -2.76 -9.95 -15.16
C ASN A 172 -2.34 -8.49 -15.25
N PHE A 173 -2.87 -7.64 -14.35
CA PHE A 173 -2.48 -6.23 -14.26
C PHE A 173 -1.00 -6.09 -13.89
N ARG A 174 -0.49 -6.91 -12.96
CA ARG A 174 0.94 -6.96 -12.61
C ARG A 174 1.80 -7.34 -13.80
N GLN A 175 1.43 -8.39 -14.53
CA GLN A 175 2.16 -8.84 -15.72
C GLN A 175 2.15 -7.78 -16.82
N HIS A 176 1.01 -7.13 -17.05
CA HIS A 176 0.88 -6.03 -17.99
C HIS A 176 1.81 -4.87 -17.62
N MET A 177 1.80 -4.45 -16.35
CA MET A 177 2.70 -3.43 -15.83
C MET A 177 4.18 -3.83 -16.02
N ALA A 178 4.55 -5.04 -15.61
CA ALA A 178 5.92 -5.55 -15.71
C ALA A 178 6.44 -5.54 -17.16
N LYS A 179 5.60 -6.00 -18.10
CA LYS A 179 5.91 -6.01 -19.53
C LYS A 179 6.13 -4.61 -20.08
N MET A 180 5.27 -3.65 -19.71
CA MET A 180 5.37 -2.26 -20.18
C MET A 180 6.59 -1.54 -19.60
N ALA A 181 6.96 -1.82 -18.35
CA ALA A 181 8.14 -1.23 -17.71
C ALA A 181 9.45 -1.98 -17.99
N GLY A 182 9.40 -3.17 -18.61
CA GLY A 182 10.59 -3.99 -18.86
C GLY A 182 11.26 -4.50 -17.57
N VAL A 183 10.48 -4.71 -16.50
CA VAL A 183 10.98 -5.17 -15.20
C VAL A 183 10.52 -6.60 -14.90
N PRO A 184 11.33 -7.41 -14.19
CA PRO A 184 10.94 -8.75 -13.81
C PRO A 184 9.83 -8.76 -12.75
N THR A 185 9.10 -9.87 -12.72
CA THR A 185 8.13 -10.21 -11.68
C THR A 185 8.75 -11.17 -10.66
N PHE A 186 8.47 -10.96 -9.37
CA PHE A 186 8.93 -11.82 -8.29
C PHE A 186 7.75 -12.43 -7.53
N ASP A 187 7.90 -13.68 -7.11
CA ASP A 187 6.91 -14.42 -6.30
C ASP A 187 7.11 -14.16 -4.80
N ALA A 188 7.52 -12.94 -4.45
CA ALA A 188 7.59 -12.46 -3.08
C ALA A 188 6.30 -11.73 -2.73
N SER A 189 5.92 -11.77 -1.46
CA SER A 189 4.77 -11.09 -0.90
C SER A 189 5.17 -10.12 0.22
N LEU A 190 4.22 -9.29 0.65
CA LEU A 190 4.42 -8.45 1.83
C LEU A 190 4.73 -9.27 3.10
N LYS A 191 4.23 -10.51 3.17
CA LYS A 191 4.48 -11.38 4.32
C LYS A 191 5.96 -11.72 4.39
N ASP A 192 6.56 -12.11 3.27
CA ASP A 192 7.98 -12.47 3.18
C ASP A 192 8.89 -11.30 3.57
N LYS A 193 8.52 -10.08 3.17
CA LYS A 193 9.24 -8.86 3.61
C LYS A 193 9.19 -8.68 5.13
N ARG A 194 8.03 -8.91 5.76
CA ARG A 194 7.88 -8.78 7.22
C ARG A 194 8.64 -9.85 7.97
N ASP A 195 8.53 -11.10 7.51
CA ASP A 195 9.21 -12.25 8.11
C ASP A 195 10.74 -12.04 8.03
N TYR A 196 11.24 -11.52 6.90
CA TYR A 196 12.65 -11.14 6.75
C TYR A 196 13.07 -10.01 7.70
N GLN A 197 12.27 -8.95 7.84
CA GLN A 197 12.57 -7.84 8.76
C GLN A 197 12.57 -8.30 10.23
N GLU A 198 11.68 -9.20 10.61
CA GLU A 198 11.63 -9.78 11.95
C GLU A 198 12.88 -10.64 12.24
N ALA A 199 13.26 -11.49 11.30
CA ALA A 199 14.48 -12.29 11.40
C ALA A 199 15.74 -11.42 11.54
N LEU A 200 15.85 -10.34 10.74
CA LEU A 200 16.97 -9.40 10.83
C LEU A 200 17.05 -8.70 12.19
N ARG A 201 15.91 -8.26 12.74
CA ARG A 201 15.85 -7.65 14.07
C ARG A 201 16.29 -8.63 15.15
N GLY A 202 15.86 -9.89 15.05
CA GLY A 202 16.31 -10.97 15.94
C GLY A 202 17.83 -11.19 15.88
N LEU A 203 18.41 -11.20 14.67
CA LEU A 203 19.86 -11.32 14.49
C LEU A 203 20.64 -10.13 15.06
N GLN A 204 20.15 -8.91 14.86
CA GLN A 204 20.74 -7.69 15.42
C GLN A 204 20.71 -7.70 16.95
N ALA A 205 19.59 -8.11 17.55
CA ALA A 205 19.46 -8.24 19.00
C ALA A 205 20.46 -9.26 19.58
N ARG A 206 20.62 -10.42 18.92
CA ARG A 206 21.61 -11.45 19.33
C ARG A 206 23.05 -10.95 19.20
N ARG A 207 23.39 -10.27 18.11
CA ARG A 207 24.73 -9.66 17.91
C ARG A 207 25.02 -8.57 18.95
N GLY A 208 24.05 -7.72 19.26
CA GLY A 208 24.17 -6.70 20.30
C GLY A 208 24.36 -7.29 21.70
N ALA A 209 23.63 -8.35 22.03
CA ALA A 209 23.76 -9.07 23.30
C ALA A 209 25.14 -9.75 23.44
N SER A 210 25.63 -10.39 22.36
CA SER A 210 26.97 -11.00 22.35
C SER A 210 28.08 -9.94 22.49
N ALA A 211 27.94 -8.78 21.82
CA ALA A 211 28.88 -7.67 21.94
C ALA A 211 28.89 -7.07 23.37
N HIS A 212 27.73 -6.96 24.02
CA HIS A 212 27.65 -6.49 25.41
C HIS A 212 28.19 -7.50 26.42
N SER A 213 28.12 -8.80 26.15
CA SER A 213 28.69 -9.83 27.02
C SER A 213 30.22 -9.84 27.03
N HIS A 214 30.87 -9.48 25.92
CA HIS A 214 32.33 -9.35 25.85
C HIS A 214 32.87 -8.06 26.48
N VAL A 215 32.09 -6.98 26.50
CA VAL A 215 32.50 -5.71 27.14
C VAL A 215 32.39 -5.77 28.67
N LYS A 216 31.57 -6.67 29.24
CA LYS A 216 31.42 -6.84 30.70
C LYS A 216 32.39 -7.85 31.33
N SER A 217 33.21 -8.54 30.52
CA SER A 217 34.20 -9.53 31.01
C SER A 217 35.65 -9.01 30.95
N GLN A 218 35.83 -7.71 30.77
CA GLN A 218 37.10 -6.98 30.93
C GLN A 218 36.92 -5.92 32.01
#